data_AF-A0A5J4TBQ9-F1
#
_entry.id   AF-A0A5J4TBQ9-F1
#
_cell.length_a   1.000
_cell.length_b   1.000
_cell.length_c   1.000
_cell.angle_alpha   90.00
_cell.angle_beta   90.00
_cell.angle_gamma   90.00
#
_symmetry.space_group_name_H-M   'P 1'
#
loop_
_entity.id
_entity.type
_entity.pdbx_description
1 polymer ?
#
loop_
_entity_poly.entity_id
_entity_poly.type
_entity_poly.pdbx_seq_one_letter_code
_entity_poly.pdbx_strand_id
1 'polypeptide(L)'
;DGSDKQFNILFINDGINAHIMYISDVEALTGFRYCNICHRQAFRIGDNNLQVQMRNHIKKCQKNNGKIVKKVILERFAKPFVPHILSNKTYKYLLANNLTHSFKPTQYYITYDIETLEKKVNEKFGDCSQVIATLVPYAIASTVKSVSGIHSFYFDIRTEDFMDKWLEQLFEEAMQVKKDNKYKDETVPQYFEVPVIGFNSAKFDTSLVFKNLKSKDWTITKYLGSSTIAKQIVVKHKRFGVQLRFVDFKIYTTHSKLKDCVRDFGNGTYKKGRFPHEFVNANNYMEELNKSEPFPREAFDNKLRNKKLNEDKYKEYLVEAAKFKTRWDYLQYYNILDTRILIEPIDFLINLMFRYKVDMLANISMAQCANAIKYAMCYNDF
;
A
#
# COMPACT_ATOMS: atom_id res chain seq x y z
N ASP A 1 37.74 -2.85 40.30
CA ASP A 1 37.70 -1.85 39.22
C ASP A 1 37.79 -2.51 37.86
N GLY A 2 36.68 -2.49 37.13
CA GLY A 2 36.54 -3.13 35.84
C GLY A 2 35.17 -2.80 35.26
N SER A 3 34.90 -1.50 35.07
CA SER A 3 33.75 -1.10 34.28
C SER A 3 34.13 -1.28 32.81
N ASP A 4 33.54 -2.27 32.15
CA ASP A 4 33.59 -2.35 30.69
C ASP A 4 33.18 -0.99 30.11
N LYS A 5 34.12 -0.25 29.52
CA LYS A 5 33.83 1.01 28.84
C LYS A 5 32.97 0.67 27.62
N GLN A 6 31.67 0.93 27.73
CA GLN A 6 30.75 0.84 26.60
C GLN A 6 30.94 2.05 25.70
N PHE A 7 31.18 1.81 24.41
CA PHE A 7 31.25 2.84 23.38
C PHE A 7 29.97 2.81 22.56
N ASN A 8 29.40 3.99 22.31
CA ASN A 8 28.31 4.14 21.36
C ASN A 8 28.90 4.51 20.01
N ILE A 9 28.69 3.66 19.00
CA ILE A 9 29.22 3.87 17.65
C ILE A 9 28.07 3.96 16.65
N LEU A 10 28.19 4.89 15.71
CA LEU A 10 27.38 4.91 14.50
C LEU A 10 28.22 4.33 13.37
N PHE A 11 27.76 3.23 12.80
CA PHE A 11 28.36 2.62 11.62
C PHE A 11 27.53 3.01 10.39
N ILE A 12 28.13 3.78 9.48
CA ILE A 12 27.52 4.14 8.20
C ILE A 12 28.39 3.50 7.11
N ASN A 13 27.76 2.73 6.25
CA ASN A 13 28.39 2.14 5.09
C ASN A 13 27.65 2.66 3.85
N ASP A 14 28.34 3.41 3.00
CA ASP A 14 27.80 3.93 1.74
C ASP A 14 28.09 3.01 0.53
N GLY A 15 28.70 1.85 0.78
CA GLY A 15 29.08 0.86 -0.21
C GLY A 15 30.54 0.94 -0.66
N ILE A 16 31.20 2.09 -0.49
CA ILE A 16 32.61 2.32 -0.88
C ILE A 16 33.47 2.56 0.37
N ASN A 17 32.96 3.32 1.33
CA ASN A 17 33.62 3.67 2.58
C ASN A 17 32.81 3.19 3.79
N ALA A 18 33.52 2.69 4.79
CA ALA A 18 32.97 2.48 6.12
C ALA A 18 33.33 3.66 7.01
N HIS A 19 32.32 4.42 7.44
CA HIS A 19 32.47 5.49 8.41
C HIS A 19 32.03 4.98 9.78
N ILE A 20 32.99 4.93 10.72
CA ILE A 20 32.70 4.68 12.13
C ILE A 20 32.80 6.02 12.85
N MET A 21 31.67 6.49 13.38
CA MET A 21 31.64 7.70 14.20
C MET A 21 31.42 7.31 15.65
N TYR A 22 32.30 7.78 16.53
CA TYR A 22 32.06 7.72 17.96
C TYR A 22 30.98 8.71 18.35
N ILE A 23 29.92 8.24 19.01
CA ILE A 23 28.83 9.09 19.47
C ILE A 23 29.17 9.54 20.89
N SER A 24 29.59 10.80 21.03
CA SER A 24 29.83 11.43 22.33
C SER A 24 28.53 11.72 23.09
N ASP A 25 27.45 12.03 22.37
CA ASP A 25 26.13 12.32 22.93
C ASP A 25 25.03 11.55 22.19
N VAL A 26 24.65 10.39 22.75
CA VAL A 26 23.59 9.54 22.21
C VAL A 26 22.22 10.19 22.35
N GLU A 27 22.03 10.98 23.41
CA GLU A 27 20.77 11.63 23.71
C GLU A 27 20.47 12.71 22.68
N ALA A 28 21.46 13.54 22.33
CA ALA A 28 21.33 14.54 21.27
C ALA A 28 21.09 13.91 19.89
N LEU A 29 21.79 12.81 19.56
CA LEU A 29 21.65 12.14 18.26
C LEU A 29 20.28 11.48 18.09
N THR A 30 19.81 10.76 19.12
CA THR A 30 18.60 9.93 19.02
C THR A 30 17.34 10.68 19.45
N GLY A 31 17.46 11.72 20.28
CA GLY A 31 16.34 12.35 20.97
C GLY A 31 15.73 11.48 22.09
N PHE A 32 16.42 10.39 22.47
CA PHE A 32 15.99 9.43 23.48
C PHE A 32 17.05 9.23 24.57
N ARG A 33 16.57 9.08 25.80
CA ARG A 33 17.34 8.64 26.96
C ARG A 33 17.09 7.16 27.23
N TYR A 34 18.14 6.37 27.35
CA TYR A 34 18.04 4.93 27.60
C TYR A 34 18.20 4.60 29.09
N CYS A 35 17.48 3.58 29.57
CA CYS A 35 17.67 3.10 30.93
C CYS A 35 19.07 2.49 31.11
N ASN A 36 19.82 3.01 32.08
CA ASN A 36 21.18 2.58 32.44
C ASN A 36 21.29 1.19 33.10
N ILE A 37 20.16 0.51 33.37
CA ILE A 37 20.14 -0.82 34.00
C ILE A 37 19.85 -1.92 32.98
N CYS A 38 18.84 -1.71 32.12
CA CYS A 38 18.47 -2.72 31.12
C CYS A 38 19.00 -2.42 29.71
N HIS A 39 19.44 -1.19 29.44
CA HIS A 39 19.91 -0.70 28.13
C HIS A 39 18.93 -0.94 26.95
N ARG A 40 17.66 -1.24 27.24
CA ARG A 40 16.64 -1.59 26.24
C ARG A 40 15.48 -0.60 26.21
N GLN A 41 15.05 -0.10 27.36
CA GLN A 41 13.96 0.86 27.43
C GLN A 41 14.48 2.27 27.11
N ALA A 42 13.87 2.90 26.10
CA ALA A 42 14.13 4.28 25.71
C ALA A 42 12.97 5.20 26.15
N PHE A 43 13.29 6.46 26.45
CA PHE A 43 12.35 7.52 26.81
C PHE A 43 12.64 8.76 25.98
N ARG A 44 11.61 9.40 25.42
CA ARG A 44 11.79 10.59 24.58
C ARG A 44 12.14 11.79 25.45
N ILE A 45 13.19 12.53 25.10
CA ILE A 45 13.69 13.64 25.92
C ILE A 45 12.68 14.79 26.01
N GLY A 46 11.90 15.03 24.94
CA GLY A 46 10.86 16.06 24.90
C GLY A 46 9.53 15.69 25.55
N ASP A 47 9.43 14.57 26.28
CA ASP A 47 8.19 14.22 26.99
C ASP A 47 8.12 14.94 28.35
N ASN A 48 7.04 15.71 28.57
CA ASN A 48 6.80 16.41 29.84
C ASN A 48 6.79 15.48 31.07
N ASN A 49 6.51 14.19 30.87
CA ASN A 49 6.45 13.17 31.92
C ASN A 49 7.72 12.31 32.03
N LEU A 50 8.80 12.65 31.31
CA LEU A 50 10.04 11.88 31.23
C LEU A 50 10.54 11.42 32.61
N GLN A 51 10.65 12.35 33.55
CA GLN A 51 11.18 12.08 34.90
C GLN A 51 10.35 11.03 35.65
N VAL A 52 9.02 11.11 35.56
CA VAL A 52 8.10 10.19 36.22
C VAL A 52 8.18 8.81 35.57
N GLN A 53 8.14 8.75 34.24
CA GLN A 53 8.21 7.49 33.49
C GLN A 53 9.54 6.77 33.75
N MET A 54 10.65 7.50 33.73
CA MET A 54 11.98 6.95 33.94
C MET A 54 12.15 6.44 35.37
N ARG A 55 11.71 7.20 36.38
CA ARG A 55 11.72 6.76 37.79
C ARG A 55 10.87 5.50 38.00
N ASN A 56 9.67 5.46 37.43
CA ASN A 56 8.77 4.30 37.54
C ASN A 56 9.36 3.06 36.88
N HIS A 57 10.02 3.23 35.73
CA HIS A 57 10.74 2.15 35.08
C HIS A 57 11.95 1.70 35.88
N ILE A 58 12.83 2.60 36.31
CA ILE A 58 14.06 2.29 37.08
C ILE A 58 13.71 1.47 38.33
N LYS A 59 12.69 1.88 39.11
CA LYS A 59 12.23 1.10 40.28
C LYS A 59 11.84 -0.33 39.93
N LYS A 60 11.11 -0.53 38.83
CA LYS A 60 10.72 -1.87 38.35
C LYS A 60 11.92 -2.65 37.80
N CYS A 61 12.82 -1.96 37.11
CA CYS A 61 14.00 -2.51 36.46
C CYS A 61 15.01 -3.02 37.48
N GLN A 62 15.26 -2.25 38.55
CA GLN A 62 16.05 -2.65 39.71
C GLN A 62 15.48 -3.89 40.38
N LYS A 63 14.16 -3.92 40.64
CA LYS A 63 13.48 -5.07 41.25
C LYS A 63 13.58 -6.34 40.41
N ASN A 64 13.77 -6.22 39.10
CA ASN A 64 13.85 -7.34 38.17
C ASN A 64 15.29 -7.62 37.68
N ASN A 65 16.32 -7.08 38.34
CA ASN A 65 17.73 -7.21 37.94
C ASN A 65 17.99 -6.90 36.45
N GLY A 66 17.40 -5.81 35.94
CA GLY A 66 17.55 -5.41 34.54
C GLY A 66 16.80 -6.28 33.53
N LYS A 67 16.14 -7.37 33.97
CA LYS A 67 15.34 -8.22 33.09
C LYS A 67 13.96 -7.60 32.85
N ILE A 68 13.56 -7.58 31.58
CA ILE A 68 12.21 -7.16 31.18
C ILE A 68 11.24 -8.29 31.51
N VAL A 69 10.50 -8.14 32.61
CA VAL A 69 9.41 -9.06 32.97
C VAL A 69 8.14 -8.62 32.24
N LYS A 70 7.76 -9.36 31.21
CA LYS A 70 6.46 -9.19 30.54
C LYS A 70 5.41 -9.93 31.38
N LYS A 71 4.57 -9.18 32.10
CA LYS A 71 3.37 -9.75 32.74
C LYS A 71 2.19 -9.63 31.79
N VAL A 72 1.49 -10.74 31.55
CA VAL A 72 0.20 -10.71 30.84
C VAL A 72 -0.81 -10.05 31.78
N ILE A 73 -1.33 -8.89 31.37
CA ILE A 73 -2.44 -8.24 32.06
C ILE A 73 -3.70 -8.77 31.40
N LEU A 74 -4.42 -9.65 32.10
CA LEU A 74 -5.74 -10.09 31.69
C LEU A 74 -6.76 -9.00 32.03
N GLU A 75 -7.77 -8.84 31.19
CA GLU A 75 -8.88 -7.96 31.53
C GLU A 75 -9.62 -8.48 32.77
N ARG A 76 -10.07 -7.56 33.64
CA ARG A 76 -10.76 -7.89 34.89
C ARG A 76 -12.09 -8.63 34.68
N PHE A 77 -12.66 -8.53 33.48
CA PHE A 77 -13.90 -9.17 33.09
C PHE A 77 -13.70 -9.88 31.75
N ALA A 78 -14.31 -11.05 31.58
CA ALA A 78 -14.34 -11.75 30.30
C ALA A 78 -15.14 -10.91 29.30
N LYS A 79 -14.48 -10.37 28.28
CA LYS A 79 -15.15 -9.77 27.12
C LYS A 79 -15.31 -10.82 26.03
N PRO A 80 -16.50 -10.95 25.41
CA PRO A 80 -16.64 -11.79 24.24
C PRO A 80 -15.71 -11.28 23.14
N PHE A 81 -14.97 -12.19 22.50
CA PHE A 81 -14.13 -11.85 21.37
C PHE A 81 -15.00 -11.74 20.12
N VAL A 82 -15.58 -10.56 19.91
CA VAL A 82 -16.48 -10.22 18.78
C VAL A 82 -15.81 -9.22 17.83
N PRO A 83 -14.79 -9.62 17.07
CA PRO A 83 -14.04 -8.70 16.21
C PRO A 83 -14.91 -8.07 15.12
N HIS A 84 -15.98 -8.75 14.67
CA HIS A 84 -16.93 -8.21 13.70
C HIS A 84 -17.66 -6.95 14.19
N ILE A 85 -17.89 -6.83 15.50
CA ILE A 85 -18.46 -5.64 16.14
C ILE A 85 -17.35 -4.67 16.55
N LEU A 86 -16.39 -5.15 17.35
CA LEU A 86 -15.46 -4.26 18.06
C LEU A 86 -14.38 -3.66 17.17
N SER A 87 -14.07 -4.27 16.02
CA SER A 87 -13.02 -3.76 15.12
C SER A 87 -13.51 -2.62 14.22
N ASN A 88 -14.82 -2.46 14.06
CA ASN A 88 -15.41 -1.40 13.24
C ASN A 88 -16.22 -0.44 14.12
N LYS A 89 -15.66 0.75 14.36
CA LYS A 89 -16.29 1.78 15.21
C LYS A 89 -17.67 2.21 14.69
N THR A 90 -17.83 2.29 13.36
CA THR A 90 -19.10 2.63 12.71
C THR A 90 -20.14 1.56 13.01
N TYR A 91 -19.81 0.29 12.74
CA TYR A 91 -20.74 -0.82 12.97
C TYR A 91 -21.09 -0.97 14.46
N LYS A 92 -20.10 -0.85 15.35
CA LYS A 92 -20.31 -0.83 16.80
C LYS A 92 -21.29 0.26 17.23
N TYR A 93 -21.12 1.48 16.74
CA TYR A 93 -22.00 2.59 17.05
C TYR A 93 -23.42 2.35 16.55
N LEU A 94 -23.56 1.92 15.29
CA LEU A 94 -24.87 1.65 14.70
C LEU A 94 -25.59 0.51 15.44
N LEU A 95 -24.87 -0.55 15.83
CA LEU A 95 -25.43 -1.64 16.63
C LEU A 95 -25.91 -1.15 18.00
N ALA A 96 -25.11 -0.35 18.71
CA ALA A 96 -25.48 0.17 20.02
C ALA A 96 -26.71 1.10 20.01
N ASN A 97 -27.04 1.68 18.85
CA ASN A 97 -28.18 2.57 18.67
C ASN A 97 -29.35 1.93 17.88
N ASN A 98 -29.32 0.61 17.63
CA ASN A 98 -30.33 -0.10 16.82
C ASN A 98 -30.45 0.42 15.36
N LEU A 99 -29.37 0.95 14.80
CA LEU A 99 -29.28 1.52 13.44
C LEU A 99 -28.49 0.63 12.47
N THR A 100 -28.38 -0.68 12.72
CA THR A 100 -27.60 -1.61 11.86
C THR A 100 -28.10 -1.68 10.42
N HIS A 101 -29.40 -1.41 10.18
CA HIS A 101 -29.98 -1.30 8.85
C HIS A 101 -29.36 -0.17 8.02
N SER A 102 -28.79 0.85 8.66
CA SER A 102 -28.10 1.97 8.02
C SER A 102 -26.63 1.68 7.72
N PHE A 103 -26.08 0.56 8.19
CA PHE A 103 -24.69 0.20 7.93
C PHE A 103 -24.49 -0.06 6.43
N LYS A 104 -23.50 0.62 5.84
CA LYS A 104 -23.05 0.46 4.46
C LYS A 104 -21.54 0.17 4.44
N PRO A 105 -21.05 -0.67 3.50
CA PRO A 105 -19.63 -0.87 3.33
C PRO A 105 -19.02 0.34 2.63
N THR A 106 -17.69 0.45 2.70
CA THR A 106 -16.93 1.33 1.82
C THR A 106 -17.07 0.82 0.38
N GLN A 107 -17.66 1.63 -0.52
CA GLN A 107 -17.99 1.23 -1.90
C GLN A 107 -17.19 1.99 -2.97
N TYR A 108 -16.63 3.13 -2.59
CA TYR A 108 -15.90 4.04 -3.47
C TYR A 108 -14.43 4.06 -3.09
N TYR A 109 -13.57 4.03 -4.10
CA TYR A 109 -12.12 3.87 -3.95
C TYR A 109 -11.44 4.30 -5.25
N ILE A 110 -10.11 4.37 -5.20
CA ILE A 110 -9.28 4.65 -6.38
C ILE A 110 -8.42 3.42 -6.62
N THR A 111 -8.32 2.95 -7.86
CA THR A 111 -7.37 1.91 -8.26
C THR A 111 -6.21 2.53 -9.03
N TYR A 112 -5.01 1.97 -8.92
CA TYR A 112 -3.85 2.48 -9.66
C TYR A 112 -2.94 1.35 -10.14
N ASP A 113 -2.14 1.65 -11.15
CA ASP A 113 -1.14 0.75 -11.71
C ASP A 113 0.03 1.56 -12.27
N ILE A 114 1.26 1.03 -12.10
CA ILE A 114 2.50 1.70 -12.50
C ILE A 114 3.25 0.82 -13.49
N GLU A 115 3.58 1.40 -14.63
CA GLU A 115 4.47 0.78 -15.58
C GLU A 115 5.91 1.24 -15.35
N THR A 116 6.82 0.27 -15.42
CA THR A 116 8.22 0.46 -15.06
C THR A 116 9.16 -0.03 -16.15
N LEU A 117 10.30 0.64 -16.30
CA LEU A 117 11.41 0.20 -17.12
C LEU A 117 12.49 -0.42 -16.24
N GLU A 118 13.04 -1.54 -16.67
CA GLU A 118 14.23 -2.13 -16.05
C GLU A 118 15.48 -1.40 -16.55
N LYS A 119 16.15 -0.69 -15.64
CA LYS A 119 17.46 -0.08 -15.88
C LYS A 119 18.53 -0.97 -15.26
N LYS A 120 19.36 -1.61 -16.09
CA LYS A 120 20.50 -2.42 -15.63
C LYS A 120 21.57 -1.51 -15.02
N VAL A 121 22.04 -1.85 -13.82
CA VAL A 121 23.01 -1.03 -13.07
C VAL A 121 24.25 -1.87 -12.72
N ASN A 122 24.09 -3.16 -12.40
CA ASN A 122 25.19 -4.08 -12.08
C ASN A 122 26.19 -3.58 -11.00
N GLU A 123 25.69 -2.81 -10.03
CA GLU A 123 26.50 -2.23 -8.95
C GLU A 123 26.68 -3.23 -7.80
N LYS A 124 27.92 -3.39 -7.32
CA LYS A 124 28.23 -4.20 -6.12
C LYS A 124 28.28 -3.31 -4.88
N PHE A 125 27.70 -3.79 -3.79
CA PHE A 125 27.72 -3.15 -2.48
C PHE A 125 28.38 -4.12 -1.48
N GLY A 126 29.69 -3.98 -1.32
CA GLY A 126 30.53 -4.92 -0.57
C GLY A 126 30.64 -6.30 -1.23
N ASP A 127 31.11 -7.29 -0.46
CA ASP A 127 31.48 -8.62 -0.99
C ASP A 127 30.27 -9.52 -1.28
N CYS A 128 29.12 -9.26 -0.65
CA CYS A 128 27.96 -10.15 -0.66
C CYS A 128 26.70 -9.59 -1.33
N SER A 129 26.70 -8.33 -1.79
CA SER A 129 25.49 -7.71 -2.36
C SER A 129 25.75 -7.11 -3.73
N GLN A 130 24.85 -7.36 -4.67
CA GLN A 130 24.89 -6.77 -6.01
C GLN A 130 23.47 -6.36 -6.44
N VAL A 131 23.33 -5.11 -6.88
CA VAL A 131 22.12 -4.60 -7.54
C VAL A 131 22.29 -4.77 -9.04
N ILE A 132 21.57 -5.73 -9.59
CA ILE A 132 21.64 -6.05 -11.02
C ILE A 132 20.88 -4.99 -11.83
N ALA A 133 19.70 -4.59 -11.37
CA ALA A 133 18.86 -3.61 -12.04
C ALA A 133 18.00 -2.81 -11.06
N THR A 134 17.54 -1.64 -11.51
CA THR A 134 16.60 -0.77 -10.82
C THR A 134 15.36 -0.57 -11.68
N LEU A 135 14.20 -0.44 -11.06
CA LEU A 135 12.94 -0.14 -11.75
C LEU A 135 12.71 1.36 -11.75
N VAL A 136 12.44 1.92 -12.92
CA VAL A 136 12.13 3.34 -13.10
C VAL A 136 10.68 3.46 -13.57
N PRO A 137 9.79 4.14 -12.84
CA PRO A 137 8.43 4.36 -13.30
C PRO A 137 8.46 5.26 -14.54
N TYR A 138 7.67 4.93 -15.56
CA TYR A 138 7.56 5.74 -16.78
C TYR A 138 6.13 6.06 -17.18
N ALA A 139 5.14 5.35 -16.62
CA ALA A 139 3.74 5.67 -16.76
C ALA A 139 2.95 5.21 -15.53
N ILE A 140 1.88 5.94 -15.20
CA ILE A 140 1.00 5.64 -14.08
C ILE A 140 -0.44 5.96 -14.49
N ALA A 141 -1.34 5.04 -14.21
CA ALA A 141 -2.77 5.23 -14.40
C ALA A 141 -3.50 5.13 -13.07
N SER A 142 -4.63 5.79 -12.99
CA SER A 142 -5.58 5.61 -11.91
C SER A 142 -7.00 5.67 -12.41
N THR A 143 -7.86 4.91 -11.77
CA THR A 143 -9.30 4.92 -12.01
C THR A 143 -10.02 5.19 -10.70
N VAL A 144 -10.86 6.22 -10.72
CA VAL A 144 -11.68 6.65 -9.59
C VAL A 144 -13.05 6.03 -9.76
N LYS A 145 -13.51 5.34 -8.71
CA LYS A 145 -14.88 4.88 -8.61
C LYS A 145 -15.60 5.74 -7.58
N SER A 146 -16.59 6.50 -8.04
CA SER A 146 -17.36 7.47 -7.25
C SER A 146 -18.87 7.26 -7.43
N VAL A 147 -19.70 8.01 -6.70
CA VAL A 147 -21.16 8.04 -6.93
C VAL A 147 -21.48 8.57 -8.33
N SER A 148 -20.68 9.54 -8.82
CA SER A 148 -20.88 10.19 -10.11
C SER A 148 -20.51 9.32 -11.32
N GLY A 149 -19.81 8.20 -11.08
CA GLY A 149 -19.39 7.27 -12.12
C GLY A 149 -17.94 6.83 -11.97
N ILE A 150 -17.42 6.25 -13.05
CA ILE A 150 -16.06 5.75 -13.16
C ILE A 150 -15.32 6.58 -14.19
N HIS A 151 -14.25 7.24 -13.78
CA HIS A 151 -13.33 7.94 -14.68
C HIS A 151 -11.89 7.59 -14.36
N SER A 152 -11.01 7.87 -15.31
CA SER A 152 -9.59 7.50 -15.23
C SER A 152 -8.72 8.69 -15.60
N PHE A 153 -7.54 8.76 -15.00
CA PHE A 153 -6.52 9.73 -15.33
C PHE A 153 -5.16 9.03 -15.46
N TYR A 154 -4.26 9.65 -16.21
CA TYR A 154 -3.00 9.05 -16.63
C TYR A 154 -1.91 10.11 -16.69
N PHE A 155 -0.72 9.71 -16.27
CA PHE A 155 0.50 10.50 -16.35
C PHE A 155 1.65 9.63 -16.81
N ASP A 156 2.60 10.22 -17.53
CA ASP A 156 3.79 9.52 -18.00
C ASP A 156 5.03 10.42 -17.97
N ILE A 157 6.18 9.82 -18.27
CA ILE A 157 7.50 10.43 -18.25
C ILE A 157 7.66 11.65 -19.17
N ARG A 158 6.75 11.88 -20.12
CA ARG A 158 6.74 13.10 -20.96
C ARG A 158 6.24 14.32 -20.18
N THR A 159 5.63 14.10 -19.02
CA THR A 159 5.23 15.15 -18.08
C THR A 159 6.32 15.33 -17.02
N GLU A 160 6.82 16.55 -16.84
CA GLU A 160 7.74 16.86 -15.74
C GLU A 160 7.07 16.62 -14.38
N ASP A 161 7.79 16.00 -13.44
CA ASP A 161 7.30 15.63 -12.10
C ASP A 161 5.97 14.86 -12.10
N PHE A 162 5.77 13.98 -13.10
CA PHE A 162 4.50 13.29 -13.32
C PHE A 162 4.00 12.49 -12.10
N MET A 163 4.91 11.97 -11.26
CA MET A 163 4.55 11.25 -10.03
C MET A 163 3.97 12.18 -8.96
N ASP A 164 4.50 13.40 -8.85
CA ASP A 164 4.00 14.39 -7.89
C ASP A 164 2.67 14.96 -8.37
N LYS A 165 2.54 15.28 -9.66
CA LYS A 165 1.26 15.65 -10.29
C LYS A 165 0.20 14.57 -10.15
N TRP A 166 0.58 13.30 -10.29
CA TRP A 166 -0.32 12.18 -10.04
C TRP A 166 -0.78 12.15 -8.58
N LEU A 167 0.11 12.36 -7.60
CA LEU A 167 -0.27 12.41 -6.18
C LEU A 167 -1.20 13.60 -5.87
N GLU A 168 -0.95 14.77 -6.45
CA GLU A 168 -1.82 15.93 -6.32
C GLU A 168 -3.24 15.62 -6.82
N GLN A 169 -3.36 15.13 -8.06
CA GLN A 169 -4.64 14.69 -8.62
C GLN A 169 -5.30 13.62 -7.74
N LEU A 170 -4.52 12.66 -7.21
CA LEU A 170 -5.03 11.59 -6.36
C LEU A 170 -5.64 12.13 -5.06
N PHE A 171 -5.05 13.17 -4.46
CA PHE A 171 -5.63 13.84 -3.29
C PHE A 171 -6.90 14.63 -3.62
N GLU A 172 -6.96 15.27 -4.79
CA GLU A 172 -8.16 15.97 -5.25
C GLU A 172 -9.34 15.01 -5.42
N GLU A 173 -9.13 13.92 -6.14
CA GLU A 173 -10.14 12.87 -6.36
C GLU A 173 -10.57 12.22 -5.05
N ALA A 174 -9.63 12.02 -4.13
CA ALA A 174 -9.91 11.45 -2.82
C ALA A 174 -10.83 12.34 -1.96
N MET A 175 -10.89 13.66 -2.17
CA MET A 175 -11.88 14.51 -1.50
C MET A 175 -13.30 14.08 -1.87
N GLN A 176 -13.56 13.82 -3.15
CA GLN A 176 -14.86 13.36 -3.62
C GLN A 176 -15.17 11.94 -3.16
N VAL A 177 -14.21 11.02 -3.27
CA VAL A 177 -14.39 9.62 -2.80
C VAL A 177 -14.66 9.55 -1.29
N LYS A 178 -14.01 10.42 -0.50
CA LYS A 178 -14.29 10.56 0.93
C LYS A 178 -15.71 11.05 1.18
N LYS A 179 -16.17 12.05 0.42
CA LYS A 179 -17.54 12.58 0.53
C LYS A 179 -18.58 11.51 0.18
N ASP A 180 -18.34 10.74 -0.86
CA ASP A 180 -19.24 9.69 -1.35
C ASP A 180 -19.40 8.53 -0.36
N ASN A 181 -18.31 8.16 0.35
CA ASN A 181 -18.38 7.15 1.40
C ASN A 181 -18.99 7.68 2.72
N LYS A 182 -19.04 9.01 2.94
CA LYS A 182 -19.52 9.61 4.19
C LYS A 182 -20.98 9.23 4.48
N TYR A 183 -21.32 8.96 5.74
CA TYR A 183 -22.72 8.86 6.17
C TYR A 183 -23.37 10.25 6.21
N LYS A 184 -24.68 10.31 5.95
CA LYS A 184 -25.46 11.57 6.01
C LYS A 184 -25.51 12.12 7.44
N ASP A 185 -25.68 11.21 8.41
CA ASP A 185 -25.63 11.53 9.83
C ASP A 185 -24.17 11.71 10.28
N GLU A 186 -23.83 12.92 10.71
CA GLU A 186 -22.48 13.29 11.13
C GLU A 186 -22.10 12.73 12.51
N THR A 187 -23.07 12.25 13.29
CA THR A 187 -22.80 11.62 14.59
C THR A 187 -22.22 10.22 14.45
N VAL A 188 -22.41 9.58 13.29
CA VAL A 188 -21.89 8.23 13.00
C VAL A 188 -20.37 8.28 12.86
N PRO A 189 -19.61 7.65 13.77
CA PRO A 189 -18.15 7.69 13.73
C PRO A 189 -17.63 6.90 12.53
N GLN A 190 -16.69 7.47 11.77
CA GLN A 190 -16.17 6.89 10.53
C GLN A 190 -14.66 7.00 10.42
N TYR A 191 -14.07 6.08 9.66
CA TYR A 191 -12.69 6.19 9.19
C TYR A 191 -12.67 6.97 7.88
N PHE A 192 -11.85 8.02 7.81
CA PHE A 192 -11.76 8.92 6.67
C PHE A 192 -10.62 8.57 5.70
N GLU A 193 -10.17 7.32 5.73
CA GLU A 193 -9.08 6.81 4.90
C GLU A 193 -9.62 6.33 3.56
N VAL A 194 -9.31 7.06 2.48
CA VAL A 194 -9.70 6.69 1.12
C VAL A 194 -8.84 5.53 0.63
N PRO A 195 -9.44 4.39 0.24
CA PRO A 195 -8.67 3.26 -0.28
C PRO A 195 -8.07 3.61 -1.65
N VAL A 196 -6.76 3.44 -1.78
CA VAL A 196 -6.02 3.51 -3.03
C VAL A 196 -5.41 2.12 -3.29
N ILE A 197 -5.93 1.42 -4.28
CA ILE A 197 -5.79 -0.04 -4.41
C ILE A 197 -4.99 -0.38 -5.67
N GLY A 198 -3.83 -1.02 -5.50
CA GLY A 198 -3.05 -1.57 -6.60
C GLY A 198 -3.12 -3.10 -6.61
N PHE A 199 -2.73 -3.74 -7.71
CA PHE A 199 -2.62 -5.21 -7.77
C PHE A 199 -1.15 -5.62 -7.73
N ASN A 200 -0.75 -6.40 -6.72
CA ASN A 200 0.66 -6.78 -6.51
C ASN A 200 1.58 -5.59 -6.21
N SER A 201 1.00 -4.52 -5.66
CA SER A 201 1.65 -3.23 -5.45
C SER A 201 2.48 -3.16 -4.16
N ALA A 202 2.27 -4.06 -3.18
CA ALA A 202 2.93 -3.97 -1.88
C ALA A 202 4.45 -4.13 -1.96
N LYS A 203 4.93 -4.88 -2.97
CA LYS A 203 6.36 -5.13 -3.18
C LYS A 203 6.97 -4.14 -4.18
N PHE A 204 6.23 -3.79 -5.23
CA PHE A 204 6.76 -3.05 -6.38
C PHE A 204 6.34 -1.59 -6.32
N ASP A 205 5.10 -1.29 -6.70
CA ASP A 205 4.62 0.07 -6.91
C ASP A 205 4.75 0.94 -5.67
N THR A 206 4.42 0.39 -4.50
CA THR A 206 4.48 1.14 -3.25
C THR A 206 5.90 1.59 -2.93
N SER A 207 6.92 0.82 -3.31
CA SER A 207 8.33 1.20 -3.13
C SER A 207 8.75 2.34 -4.07
N LEU A 208 8.17 2.38 -5.27
CA LEU A 208 8.43 3.41 -6.28
C LEU A 208 7.80 4.74 -5.88
N VAL A 209 6.58 4.70 -5.37
CA VAL A 209 5.86 5.90 -4.91
C VAL A 209 6.42 6.39 -3.58
N PHE A 210 7.07 5.53 -2.78
CA PHE A 210 7.48 5.84 -1.40
C PHE A 210 8.29 7.13 -1.27
N LYS A 211 9.17 7.44 -2.24
CA LYS A 211 9.97 8.66 -2.27
C LYS A 211 9.09 9.91 -2.40
N ASN A 212 8.04 9.84 -3.20
CA ASN A 212 7.08 10.92 -3.43
C ASN A 212 6.04 11.04 -2.29
N LEU A 213 5.85 10.02 -1.45
CA LEU A 213 4.93 10.05 -0.31
C LEU A 213 5.40 10.93 0.87
N LYS A 214 6.57 11.57 0.76
CA LYS A 214 7.06 12.55 1.73
C LYS A 214 7.25 13.90 1.06
N SER A 215 6.33 14.82 1.29
CA SER A 215 6.32 16.15 0.70
C SER A 215 6.11 17.26 1.76
N LYS A 216 6.19 18.51 1.31
CA LYS A 216 5.75 19.68 2.09
C LYS A 216 4.25 19.62 2.36
N ASP A 217 3.45 18.98 1.52
CA ASP A 217 1.98 19.01 1.62
C ASP A 217 1.34 17.77 2.26
N TRP A 218 2.05 16.65 2.30
CA TRP A 218 1.58 15.40 2.91
C TRP A 218 2.67 14.63 3.64
N THR A 219 2.24 13.76 4.57
CA THR A 219 3.13 12.94 5.39
C THR A 219 2.57 11.55 5.59
N ILE A 220 3.45 10.55 5.62
CA ILE A 220 3.13 9.20 6.04
C ILE A 220 2.77 9.21 7.53
N THR A 221 1.55 8.77 7.87
CA THR A 221 1.05 8.68 9.25
C THR A 221 1.06 7.26 9.78
N LYS A 222 0.99 6.27 8.90
CA LYS A 222 1.01 4.85 9.25
C LYS A 222 1.74 4.05 8.18
N TYR A 223 2.54 3.11 8.64
CA TYR A 223 3.21 2.13 7.80
C TYR A 223 3.02 0.74 8.41
N LEU A 224 2.56 -0.22 7.63
CA LEU A 224 2.41 -1.61 8.02
C LEU A 224 3.10 -2.49 6.98
N GLY A 225 4.11 -3.24 7.40
CA GLY A 225 4.92 -4.04 6.48
C GLY A 225 6.33 -4.29 6.99
N SER A 226 7.11 -5.02 6.21
CA SER A 226 8.58 -5.02 6.31
C SER A 226 9.14 -3.92 5.43
N SER A 227 10.43 -3.58 5.60
CA SER A 227 11.14 -2.63 4.71
C SER A 227 11.03 -2.97 3.22
N THR A 228 10.78 -4.24 2.88
CA THR A 228 10.67 -4.76 1.50
C THR A 228 9.24 -4.96 1.01
N ILE A 229 8.24 -5.00 1.91
CA ILE A 229 6.84 -5.28 1.58
C ILE A 229 5.97 -4.37 2.42
N ALA A 230 5.50 -3.28 1.80
CA ALA A 230 4.59 -2.34 2.41
C ALA A 230 3.15 -2.82 2.22
N LYS A 231 2.63 -3.59 3.19
CA LYS A 231 1.25 -4.11 3.15
C LYS A 231 0.20 -3.00 3.15
N GLN A 232 0.48 -1.92 3.87
CA GLN A 232 -0.37 -0.74 3.92
C GLN A 232 0.45 0.51 4.25
N ILE A 233 0.17 1.60 3.55
CA ILE A 233 0.69 2.93 3.86
C ILE A 233 -0.47 3.91 3.95
N VAL A 234 -0.52 4.70 5.02
CA VAL A 234 -1.47 5.82 5.15
C VAL A 234 -0.71 7.12 5.02
N VAL A 235 -1.18 7.97 4.13
CA VAL A 235 -0.60 9.28 3.82
C VAL A 235 -1.66 10.34 4.04
N LYS A 236 -1.35 11.30 4.91
CA LYS A 236 -2.27 12.38 5.27
C LYS A 236 -1.85 13.67 4.59
N HIS A 237 -2.78 14.30 3.89
CA HIS A 237 -2.59 15.67 3.44
C HIS A 237 -2.67 16.64 4.63
N LYS A 238 -1.71 17.54 4.76
CA LYS A 238 -1.60 18.49 5.88
C LYS A 238 -2.73 19.52 5.91
N ARG A 239 -3.24 19.93 4.74
CA ARG A 239 -4.27 20.98 4.58
C ARG A 239 -5.68 20.43 4.40
N PHE A 240 -5.88 19.44 3.52
CA PHE A 240 -7.23 19.00 3.13
C PHE A 240 -7.90 18.01 4.08
N GLY A 241 -7.20 17.52 5.13
CA GLY A 241 -7.78 16.56 6.08
C GLY A 241 -8.21 15.23 5.45
N VAL A 242 -7.69 14.92 4.26
CA VAL A 242 -7.87 13.64 3.56
C VAL A 242 -6.69 12.73 3.86
N GLN A 243 -6.97 11.44 4.00
CA GLN A 243 -5.97 10.40 4.16
C GLN A 243 -6.12 9.39 3.04
N LEU A 244 -5.05 9.15 2.30
CA LEU A 244 -4.96 8.08 1.33
C LEU A 244 -4.42 6.84 2.03
N ARG A 245 -5.03 5.69 1.76
CA ARG A 245 -4.60 4.40 2.30
C ARG A 245 -4.27 3.49 1.13
N PHE A 246 -2.97 3.39 0.86
CA PHE A 246 -2.42 2.49 -0.14
C PHE A 246 -2.51 1.05 0.34
N VAL A 247 -3.13 0.20 -0.48
CA VAL A 247 -3.40 -1.21 -0.16
C VAL A 247 -3.16 -2.06 -1.40
N ASP A 248 -2.50 -3.20 -1.22
CA ASP A 248 -2.37 -4.20 -2.29
C ASP A 248 -3.58 -5.13 -2.26
N PHE A 249 -4.30 -5.21 -3.38
CA PHE A 249 -5.46 -6.09 -3.53
C PHE A 249 -5.13 -7.57 -3.27
N LYS A 250 -3.88 -8.00 -3.45
CA LYS A 250 -3.46 -9.37 -3.15
C LYS A 250 -3.61 -9.78 -1.69
N ILE A 251 -3.78 -8.85 -0.76
CA ILE A 251 -4.12 -9.21 0.62
C ILE A 251 -5.58 -9.70 0.76
N TYR A 252 -6.40 -9.46 -0.26
CA TYR A 252 -7.78 -9.92 -0.38
C TYR A 252 -7.96 -11.05 -1.38
N THR A 253 -6.90 -11.63 -1.93
CA THR A 253 -7.06 -12.72 -2.91
C THR A 253 -5.88 -13.68 -2.93
N THR A 254 -6.15 -14.93 -3.24
CA THR A 254 -5.11 -15.96 -3.43
C THR A 254 -4.53 -15.94 -4.85
N HIS A 255 -5.12 -15.17 -5.77
CA HIS A 255 -4.68 -15.08 -7.16
C HIS A 255 -3.30 -14.44 -7.28
N SER A 256 -2.44 -15.08 -8.08
CA SER A 256 -1.11 -14.54 -8.38
C SER A 256 -1.12 -13.53 -9.52
N LYS A 257 -2.08 -13.63 -10.44
CA LYS A 257 -2.20 -12.80 -11.64
C LYS A 257 -3.54 -12.09 -11.69
N LEU A 258 -3.52 -10.84 -12.11
CA LEU A 258 -4.72 -10.03 -12.30
C LEU A 258 -5.71 -10.71 -13.25
N LYS A 259 -5.22 -11.28 -14.36
CA LYS A 259 -6.06 -12.00 -15.32
C LYS A 259 -6.90 -13.12 -14.70
N ASP A 260 -6.30 -13.91 -13.81
CA ASP A 260 -6.99 -15.04 -13.17
C ASP A 260 -8.04 -14.51 -12.18
N CYS A 261 -7.71 -13.44 -11.46
CA CYS A 261 -8.66 -12.77 -10.57
C CYS A 261 -9.86 -12.18 -11.32
N VAL A 262 -9.63 -11.55 -12.47
CA VAL A 262 -10.70 -11.00 -13.32
C VAL A 262 -11.55 -12.12 -13.93
N ARG A 263 -10.95 -13.26 -14.29
CA ARG A 263 -11.71 -14.43 -14.74
C ARG A 263 -12.67 -14.95 -13.66
N ASP A 264 -12.19 -15.03 -12.41
CA ASP A 264 -12.93 -15.71 -11.34
C ASP A 264 -13.91 -14.79 -10.59
N PHE A 265 -13.60 -13.49 -10.49
CA PHE A 265 -14.44 -12.51 -9.78
C PHE A 265 -15.01 -11.40 -10.66
N GLY A 266 -14.58 -11.31 -11.92
CA GLY A 266 -15.13 -10.36 -12.87
C GLY A 266 -16.51 -10.79 -13.38
N ASN A 267 -17.26 -9.82 -13.90
CA ASN A 267 -18.53 -10.03 -14.58
C ASN A 267 -18.35 -10.13 -16.12
N GLY A 268 -17.11 -9.98 -16.61
CA GLY A 268 -16.76 -10.12 -18.01
C GLY A 268 -16.89 -8.84 -18.83
N THR A 269 -17.16 -7.69 -18.20
CA THR A 269 -17.24 -6.39 -18.91
C THR A 269 -15.86 -6.01 -19.44
N TYR A 270 -14.81 -6.21 -18.64
CA TYR A 270 -13.45 -5.94 -19.06
C TYR A 270 -12.62 -7.21 -19.28
N LYS A 271 -11.78 -7.18 -20.32
CA LYS A 271 -10.77 -8.21 -20.58
C LYS A 271 -9.39 -7.60 -20.45
N LYS A 272 -8.46 -8.31 -19.80
CA LYS A 272 -7.07 -7.84 -19.68
C LYS A 272 -6.43 -7.72 -21.08
N GLY A 273 -5.86 -6.54 -21.35
CA GLY A 273 -5.12 -6.25 -22.58
C GLY A 273 -3.76 -6.96 -22.66
N ARG A 274 -2.97 -6.61 -23.68
CA ARG A 274 -1.62 -7.15 -23.88
C ARG A 274 -0.61 -6.03 -24.07
N PHE A 275 0.49 -6.09 -23.35
CA PHE A 275 1.59 -5.15 -23.54
C PHE A 275 2.93 -5.91 -23.56
N PRO A 276 3.87 -5.57 -24.46
CA PRO A 276 5.14 -6.28 -24.60
C PRO A 276 6.19 -5.76 -23.59
N HIS A 277 6.02 -6.15 -22.33
CA HIS A 277 6.86 -5.71 -21.19
C HIS A 277 8.36 -6.00 -21.34
N GLU A 278 8.75 -7.08 -22.03
CA GLU A 278 10.17 -7.44 -22.25
C GLU A 278 10.81 -6.69 -23.43
N PHE A 279 9.98 -6.13 -24.33
CA PHE A 279 10.45 -5.47 -25.55
C PHE A 279 10.79 -4.00 -25.31
N VAL A 280 9.92 -3.30 -24.57
CA VAL A 280 10.10 -1.90 -24.19
C VAL A 280 11.02 -1.82 -22.97
N ASN A 281 12.14 -1.12 -23.08
CA ASN A 281 13.15 -1.00 -22.04
C ASN A 281 13.73 0.42 -21.96
N ALA A 282 14.57 0.66 -20.97
CA ALA A 282 15.16 1.97 -20.68
C ALA A 282 15.91 2.60 -21.87
N ASN A 283 16.39 1.80 -22.84
CA ASN A 283 17.18 2.30 -23.96
C ASN A 283 16.34 2.61 -25.20
N ASN A 284 15.18 1.98 -25.37
CA ASN A 284 14.40 2.08 -26.60
C ASN A 284 12.99 2.65 -26.41
N TYR A 285 12.52 2.86 -25.18
CA TYR A 285 11.11 3.20 -24.93
C TYR A 285 10.63 4.43 -25.73
N MET A 286 11.45 5.47 -25.83
CA MET A 286 11.07 6.69 -26.53
C MET A 286 10.90 6.45 -28.03
N GLU A 287 11.85 5.76 -28.67
CA GLU A 287 11.75 5.43 -30.09
C GLU A 287 10.58 4.47 -30.36
N GLU A 288 10.49 3.39 -29.58
CA GLU A 288 9.50 2.36 -29.80
C GLU A 288 8.08 2.83 -29.54
N LEU A 289 7.83 3.69 -28.54
CA LEU A 289 6.49 4.16 -28.20
C LEU A 289 6.00 5.30 -29.11
N ASN A 290 6.90 6.02 -29.78
CA ASN A 290 6.56 7.05 -30.76
C ASN A 290 6.10 6.48 -32.11
N LYS A 291 6.31 5.19 -32.38
CA LYS A 291 5.90 4.54 -33.64
C LYS A 291 4.36 4.44 -33.72
N SER A 292 3.84 4.64 -34.94
CA SER A 292 2.42 4.49 -35.27
C SER A 292 2.02 3.08 -35.67
N GLU A 293 2.97 2.26 -36.11
CA GLU A 293 2.72 0.85 -36.41
C GLU A 293 2.50 0.04 -35.10
N PRO A 294 1.70 -1.03 -35.14
CA PRO A 294 1.54 -1.92 -33.99
C PRO A 294 2.85 -2.62 -33.62
N PHE A 295 2.92 -3.18 -32.42
CA PHE A 295 4.05 -4.01 -32.01
C PHE A 295 4.12 -5.27 -32.88
N PRO A 296 5.32 -5.69 -33.30
CA PRO A 296 5.49 -6.97 -33.99
C PRO A 296 5.15 -8.13 -33.03
N ARG A 297 4.77 -9.28 -33.57
CA ARG A 297 4.32 -10.43 -32.76
C ARG A 297 5.41 -10.90 -31.79
N GLU A 298 6.65 -10.85 -32.23
CA GLU A 298 7.85 -11.26 -31.49
C GLU A 298 8.09 -10.38 -30.26
N ALA A 299 7.57 -9.14 -30.23
CA ALA A 299 7.65 -8.27 -29.06
C ALA A 299 6.93 -8.86 -27.84
N PHE A 300 5.95 -9.74 -28.06
CA PHE A 300 5.17 -10.38 -26.98
C PHE A 300 5.76 -11.71 -26.51
N ASP A 301 6.89 -12.15 -27.07
CA ASP A 301 7.53 -13.39 -26.66
C ASP A 301 8.10 -13.26 -25.24
N ASN A 302 7.77 -14.23 -24.38
CA ASN A 302 8.32 -14.30 -23.03
C ASN A 302 9.56 -15.19 -23.06
N LYS A 303 10.74 -14.58 -22.97
CA LYS A 303 12.03 -15.29 -23.06
C LYS A 303 12.24 -16.21 -21.85
N LEU A 304 11.83 -15.74 -20.67
CA LEU A 304 12.00 -16.48 -19.41
C LEU A 304 11.21 -17.80 -19.36
N ARG A 305 10.01 -17.82 -19.93
CA ARG A 305 9.13 -19.00 -19.98
C ARG A 305 9.14 -19.71 -21.32
N ASN A 306 10.02 -19.29 -22.23
CA ASN A 306 10.08 -19.77 -23.62
C ASN A 306 8.69 -19.88 -24.26
N LYS A 307 7.90 -18.80 -24.16
CA LYS A 307 6.49 -18.80 -24.58
C LYS A 307 6.24 -17.73 -25.61
N LYS A 308 5.77 -18.16 -26.78
CA LYS A 308 5.35 -17.28 -27.87
C LYS A 308 3.88 -16.92 -27.79
N LEU A 309 3.53 -15.74 -28.33
CA LEU A 309 2.13 -15.37 -28.51
C LEU A 309 1.52 -16.20 -29.65
N ASN A 310 0.30 -16.72 -29.49
CA ASN A 310 -0.38 -17.42 -30.60
C ASN A 310 -1.00 -16.41 -31.58
N GLU A 311 -1.22 -16.86 -32.81
CA GLU A 311 -1.80 -16.06 -33.91
C GLU A 311 -3.12 -15.37 -33.51
N ASP A 312 -4.06 -16.12 -32.92
CA ASP A 312 -5.38 -15.55 -32.58
C ASP A 312 -5.28 -14.40 -31.58
N LYS A 313 -4.42 -14.53 -30.56
CA LYS A 313 -4.22 -13.45 -29.58
C LYS A 313 -3.46 -12.26 -30.17
N TYR A 314 -2.64 -12.48 -31.18
CA TYR A 314 -1.99 -11.40 -31.89
C TYR A 314 -3.00 -10.63 -32.76
N LYS A 315 -3.91 -11.34 -33.44
CA LYS A 315 -5.02 -10.71 -34.17
C LYS A 315 -5.93 -9.89 -33.24
N GLU A 316 -6.27 -10.41 -32.06
CA GLU A 316 -6.99 -9.64 -31.02
C GLU A 316 -6.25 -8.33 -30.67
N TYR A 317 -4.94 -8.41 -30.49
CA TYR A 317 -4.11 -7.24 -30.21
C TYR A 317 -4.13 -6.24 -31.37
N LEU A 318 -3.98 -6.69 -32.62
CA LEU A 318 -3.99 -5.80 -33.79
C LEU A 318 -5.30 -5.02 -33.93
N VAL A 319 -6.44 -5.68 -33.72
CA VAL A 319 -7.76 -5.03 -33.76
C VAL A 319 -7.87 -3.93 -32.70
N GLU A 320 -7.33 -4.17 -31.50
CA GLU A 320 -7.33 -3.18 -30.43
C GLU A 320 -6.35 -2.04 -30.70
N ALA A 321 -5.12 -2.36 -31.11
CA ALA A 321 -4.06 -1.40 -31.40
C ALA A 321 -4.41 -0.45 -32.54
N ALA A 322 -5.17 -0.91 -33.55
CA ALA A 322 -5.61 -0.10 -34.68
C ALA A 322 -6.51 1.10 -34.29
N LYS A 323 -7.05 1.12 -33.07
CA LYS A 323 -7.84 2.24 -32.54
C LYS A 323 -6.98 3.42 -32.08
N PHE A 324 -5.66 3.25 -32.04
CA PHE A 324 -4.72 4.20 -31.45
C PHE A 324 -3.72 4.68 -32.49
N LYS A 325 -3.38 5.97 -32.45
CA LYS A 325 -2.50 6.60 -33.45
C LYS A 325 -1.02 6.24 -33.21
N THR A 326 -0.62 6.11 -31.96
CA THR A 326 0.74 5.78 -31.55
C THR A 326 0.72 4.68 -30.49
N ARG A 327 1.88 4.03 -30.31
CA ARG A 327 2.06 3.07 -29.21
C ARG A 327 2.01 3.74 -27.83
N TRP A 328 2.27 5.05 -27.71
CA TRP A 328 1.97 5.84 -26.51
C TRP A 328 0.47 5.87 -26.20
N ASP A 329 -0.37 6.15 -27.20
CA ASP A 329 -1.83 6.17 -27.01
C ASP A 329 -2.35 4.78 -26.61
N TYR A 330 -1.78 3.72 -27.19
CA TYR A 330 -2.07 2.34 -26.80
C TYR A 330 -1.62 2.02 -25.36
N LEU A 331 -0.42 2.47 -24.96
CA LEU A 331 0.07 2.31 -23.58
C LEU A 331 -0.86 3.00 -22.57
N GLN A 332 -1.26 4.25 -22.85
CA GLN A 332 -2.19 4.98 -22.00
C GLN A 332 -3.51 4.19 -21.82
N TYR A 333 -4.08 3.70 -22.92
CA TYR A 333 -5.26 2.86 -22.88
C TYR A 333 -5.03 1.57 -22.07
N TYR A 334 -3.93 0.87 -22.32
CA TYR A 334 -3.59 -0.39 -21.64
C TYR A 334 -3.46 -0.19 -20.12
N ASN A 335 -2.75 0.84 -19.67
CA ASN A 335 -2.59 1.12 -18.24
C ASN A 335 -3.93 1.48 -17.59
N ILE A 336 -4.73 2.33 -18.26
CA ILE A 336 -6.07 2.67 -17.78
C ILE A 336 -6.93 1.40 -17.68
N LEU A 337 -6.89 0.52 -18.68
CA LEU A 337 -7.61 -0.74 -18.68
C LEU A 337 -7.19 -1.63 -17.50
N ASP A 338 -5.90 -1.74 -17.20
CA ASP A 338 -5.40 -2.54 -16.08
C ASP A 338 -5.90 -2.04 -14.70
N THR A 339 -6.11 -0.74 -14.56
CA THR A 339 -6.78 -0.19 -13.36
C THR A 339 -8.29 -0.45 -13.36
N ARG A 340 -8.97 -0.31 -14.50
CA ARG A 340 -10.42 -0.52 -14.62
C ARG A 340 -10.84 -1.96 -14.38
N ILE A 341 -10.08 -2.93 -14.90
CA ILE A 341 -10.42 -4.35 -14.77
C ILE A 341 -10.40 -4.82 -13.31
N LEU A 342 -9.68 -4.11 -12.43
CA LEU A 342 -9.62 -4.41 -11.00
C LEU A 342 -10.91 -4.03 -10.25
N ILE A 343 -11.77 -3.19 -10.83
CA ILE A 343 -13.02 -2.77 -10.20
C ILE A 343 -13.97 -3.95 -9.97
N GLU A 344 -14.19 -4.80 -10.98
CA GLU A 344 -15.16 -5.89 -10.85
C GLU A 344 -14.76 -6.89 -9.76
N PRO A 345 -13.50 -7.37 -9.67
CA PRO A 345 -13.07 -8.21 -8.56
C PRO A 345 -13.20 -7.56 -7.19
N ILE A 346 -12.88 -6.26 -7.06
CA ILE A 346 -13.04 -5.54 -5.79
C ILE A 346 -14.51 -5.50 -5.39
N ASP A 347 -15.40 -5.12 -6.31
CA ASP A 347 -16.84 -5.02 -6.06
C ASP A 347 -17.48 -6.35 -5.72
N PHE A 348 -17.08 -7.41 -6.43
CA PHE A 348 -17.50 -8.76 -6.12
C PHE A 348 -17.16 -9.12 -4.67
N LEU A 349 -15.92 -8.89 -4.23
CA LEU A 349 -15.49 -9.21 -2.87
C LEU A 349 -16.13 -8.29 -1.81
N ILE A 350 -16.30 -7.00 -2.08
CA ILE A 350 -17.05 -6.09 -1.19
C ILE A 350 -18.45 -6.65 -0.95
N ASN A 351 -19.17 -6.97 -2.04
CA ASN A 351 -20.53 -7.49 -1.96
C ASN A 351 -20.58 -8.86 -1.26
N LEU A 352 -19.63 -9.74 -1.53
CA LEU A 352 -19.53 -11.06 -0.91
C LEU A 352 -19.35 -10.96 0.61
N MET A 353 -18.39 -10.13 1.06
CA MET A 353 -18.10 -9.95 2.49
C MET A 353 -19.26 -9.23 3.20
N PHE A 354 -19.92 -8.29 2.51
CA PHE A 354 -21.01 -7.52 3.09
C PHE A 354 -22.30 -8.34 3.32
N ARG A 355 -22.46 -9.52 2.69
CA ARG A 355 -23.52 -10.49 3.05
C ARG A 355 -23.50 -10.85 4.54
N TYR A 356 -22.33 -10.74 5.18
CA TYR A 356 -22.12 -11.00 6.60
C TYR A 356 -21.94 -9.71 7.43
N LYS A 357 -22.35 -8.55 6.89
CA LYS A 357 -22.13 -7.22 7.49
C LYS A 357 -20.66 -6.91 7.80
N VAL A 358 -19.74 -7.41 6.97
CA VAL A 358 -18.31 -7.12 7.06
C VAL A 358 -17.92 -6.15 5.95
N ASP A 359 -17.44 -4.97 6.31
CA ASP A 359 -16.80 -4.05 5.37
C ASP A 359 -15.39 -4.56 5.03
N MET A 360 -15.21 -5.07 3.81
CA MET A 360 -13.94 -5.60 3.34
C MET A 360 -12.81 -4.57 3.41
N LEU A 361 -13.06 -3.36 2.91
CA LEU A 361 -12.03 -2.34 2.80
C LEU A 361 -11.71 -1.72 4.16
N ALA A 362 -12.63 -1.71 5.14
CA ALA A 362 -12.30 -1.35 6.51
C ALA A 362 -11.34 -2.35 7.20
N ASN A 363 -11.28 -3.60 6.72
CA ASN A 363 -10.39 -4.63 7.24
C ASN A 363 -9.03 -4.64 6.52
N ILE A 364 -8.01 -5.19 7.16
CA ILE A 364 -6.63 -5.21 6.64
C ILE A 364 -6.42 -6.35 5.63
N SER A 365 -7.18 -7.45 5.68
CA SER A 365 -6.96 -8.60 4.80
C SER A 365 -8.19 -9.50 4.69
N MET A 366 -8.17 -10.43 3.73
CA MET A 366 -9.16 -11.50 3.64
C MET A 366 -9.19 -12.37 4.90
N ALA A 367 -8.04 -12.63 5.52
CA ALA A 367 -7.99 -13.40 6.77
C ALA A 367 -8.71 -12.69 7.92
N GLN A 368 -8.58 -11.36 8.01
CA GLN A 368 -9.32 -10.58 9.00
C GLN A 368 -10.82 -10.55 8.67
N CYS A 369 -11.20 -10.45 7.39
CA CYS A 369 -12.59 -10.55 6.96
C CYS A 369 -13.19 -11.91 7.33
N ALA A 370 -12.50 -13.02 7.01
CA ALA A 370 -12.93 -14.38 7.34
C ALA A 370 -13.06 -14.58 8.85
N ASN A 371 -12.13 -14.02 9.64
CA ASN A 371 -12.23 -14.04 11.09
C ASN A 371 -13.48 -13.27 11.57
N ALA A 372 -13.75 -12.08 11.03
CA ALA A 372 -14.96 -11.33 11.35
C ALA A 372 -16.23 -12.12 10.98
N ILE A 373 -16.28 -12.72 9.79
CA ILE A 373 -17.42 -13.54 9.34
C ILE A 373 -17.65 -14.72 10.28
N LYS A 374 -16.59 -15.46 10.62
CA LYS A 374 -16.68 -16.59 11.56
C LYS A 374 -17.36 -16.17 12.86
N TYR A 375 -16.93 -15.06 13.45
CA TYR A 375 -17.55 -14.58 14.69
C TYR A 375 -18.94 -13.99 14.48
N ALA A 376 -19.22 -13.33 13.35
CA ALA A 376 -20.58 -12.89 13.04
C ALA A 376 -21.56 -14.09 13.01
N MET A 377 -21.14 -15.22 12.46
CA MET A 377 -21.94 -16.45 12.46
C MET A 377 -22.09 -17.06 13.86
N CYS A 378 -21.01 -17.11 14.66
CA CYS A 378 -21.07 -17.66 16.02
C CYS A 378 -21.98 -16.88 16.98
N TYR A 379 -22.21 -15.60 16.71
CA TYR A 379 -23.01 -14.72 17.55
C TYR A 379 -24.30 -14.26 16.87
N ASN A 380 -24.75 -14.94 15.82
CA ASN A 380 -25.94 -14.53 15.07
C ASN A 380 -27.25 -14.73 15.86
N ASP A 381 -27.23 -15.63 16.85
CA ASP A 381 -28.37 -15.97 17.71
C ASP A 381 -28.29 -15.32 19.11
N PHE A 382 -27.27 -14.46 19.34
CA PHE A 382 -27.04 -13.73 20.59
C PHE A 382 -27.56 -12.31 20.45
#